data_AF-A0A0L0T337-F1
#
_entry.id   AF-A0A0L0T337-F1
#
_cell.length_a   1.000
_cell.length_b   1.000
_cell.length_c   1.000
_cell.angle_alpha   90.00
_cell.angle_beta   90.00
_cell.angle_gamma   90.00
#
_symmetry.space_group_name_H-M   'P 1'
#
loop_
_entity.id
_entity.type
_entity.pdbx_description
1 polymer ?
#
loop_
_entity_poly.entity_id
_entity_poly.type
_entity_poly.pdbx_seq_one_letter_code
_entity_poly.pdbx_strand_id
1 'polypeptide(L)'
;MEQGQHRPGRRTKAEIARDPAAYAVEPFRPSPTRDRQKDIAALQAKMSCELAAAAAPPASRAPAGPAEKPKEADPMAQLLGEIEERAEWLAAMEELGQAGQYRQQIQTEINLRVSQMERLAKEADRG
;
A
#
# COMPACT_ATOMS: atom_id res chain seq x y z
N MET A 1 5.66 19.90 -61.42
CA MET A 1 4.84 19.81 -60.18
C MET A 1 4.11 18.49 -60.22
N GLU A 2 4.53 17.54 -59.39
CA GLU A 2 4.03 16.17 -59.42
C GLU A 2 2.67 16.11 -58.71
N GLN A 3 1.60 15.95 -59.48
CA GLN A 3 0.26 15.79 -58.93
C GLN A 3 0.15 14.35 -58.41
N GLY A 4 0.27 14.18 -57.09
CA GLY A 4 0.09 12.89 -56.44
C GLY A 4 -1.30 12.31 -56.74
N GLN A 5 -1.33 11.05 -57.15
CA GLN A 5 -2.55 10.33 -57.55
C GLN A 5 -3.64 10.43 -56.47
N HIS A 6 -4.80 10.98 -56.83
CA HIS A 6 -5.98 11.00 -55.97
C HIS A 6 -6.49 9.56 -55.80
N ARG A 7 -6.53 9.09 -54.54
CA ARG A 7 -7.15 7.82 -54.17
C ARG A 7 -8.44 8.12 -53.42
N PRO A 8 -9.58 7.53 -53.81
CA PRO A 8 -10.85 7.77 -53.12
C PRO A 8 -10.71 7.44 -51.62
N GLY A 9 -11.18 8.33 -50.75
CA GLY A 9 -11.10 8.20 -49.30
C GLY A 9 -9.80 8.68 -48.64
N ARG A 10 -8.81 9.19 -49.39
CA ARG A 10 -7.59 9.80 -48.82
C ARG A 10 -7.48 11.26 -49.21
N ARG A 11 -7.24 12.12 -48.22
CA ARG A 11 -6.91 13.53 -48.43
C ARG A 11 -5.52 13.65 -49.05
N THR A 12 -5.38 14.56 -50.00
CA THR A 12 -4.11 14.93 -50.63
C THR A 12 -3.32 15.89 -49.73
N LYS A 13 -2.01 15.99 -49.95
CA LYS A 13 -1.13 16.91 -49.22
C LYS A 13 -1.59 18.37 -49.32
N ALA A 14 -2.10 18.77 -50.50
CA ALA A 14 -2.60 20.12 -50.72
C ALA A 14 -3.88 20.42 -49.92
N GLU A 15 -4.76 19.44 -49.77
CA GLU A 15 -5.97 19.56 -48.95
C GLU A 15 -5.62 19.63 -47.46
N ILE A 16 -4.68 18.81 -46.99
CA ILE A 16 -4.19 18.85 -45.60
C ILE A 16 -3.52 20.20 -45.29
N ALA A 17 -2.71 20.74 -46.21
CA ALA A 17 -2.02 22.01 -46.01
C ALA A 17 -2.95 23.24 -45.99
N ARG A 18 -4.13 23.14 -46.60
CA ARG A 18 -5.16 24.21 -46.60
C ARG A 18 -6.04 24.18 -45.36
N ASP A 19 -6.10 23.06 -44.66
CA ASP A 19 -6.92 22.86 -43.48
C ASP A 19 -6.10 23.23 -42.22
N PRO A 20 -6.37 24.40 -41.59
CA PRO A 20 -5.63 24.83 -40.39
C PRO A 20 -5.91 23.92 -39.19
N ALA A 21 -6.97 23.11 -39.22
CA ALA A 21 -7.30 22.15 -38.17
C ALA A 21 -6.67 20.76 -38.42
N ALA A 22 -6.00 20.54 -39.55
CA ALA A 22 -5.44 19.23 -39.89
C ALA A 22 -4.41 18.70 -38.89
N TYR A 23 -3.74 19.60 -38.16
CA TYR A 23 -2.79 19.27 -37.09
C TYR A 23 -3.21 19.89 -35.74
N ALA A 24 -4.48 20.28 -35.60
CA ALA A 24 -4.96 20.77 -34.32
C ALA A 24 -4.92 19.64 -33.29
N VAL A 25 -4.22 19.88 -32.18
CA VAL A 25 -4.20 18.95 -31.04
C VAL A 25 -5.55 19.05 -30.34
N GLU A 26 -6.23 17.91 -30.15
CA GLU A 26 -7.47 17.90 -29.38
C GLU A 26 -7.20 18.41 -27.95
N PRO A 27 -8.05 19.29 -27.42
CA PRO A 27 -7.89 19.76 -26.05
C PRO A 27 -8.10 18.60 -25.07
N PHE A 28 -7.21 18.48 -24.10
CA PHE A 28 -7.32 17.49 -23.04
C PHE A 28 -8.64 17.67 -22.28
N ARG A 29 -9.47 16.63 -22.29
CA ARG A 29 -10.70 16.55 -21.50
C ARG A 29 -10.45 15.60 -20.32
N PRO A 30 -10.11 16.12 -19.12
CA PRO A 30 -9.97 15.26 -17.96
C PRO A 30 -11.29 14.50 -17.74
N SER A 31 -11.18 13.20 -17.54
CA SER A 31 -12.32 12.39 -17.08
C SER A 31 -12.82 12.94 -15.74
N PRO A 32 -14.09 12.69 -15.36
CA PRO A 32 -14.61 13.07 -14.06
C PRO A 32 -13.63 12.65 -12.97
N THR A 33 -13.19 13.60 -12.15
CA THR A 33 -12.21 13.36 -11.10
C THR A 33 -12.69 12.18 -10.27
N ARG A 34 -11.94 11.08 -10.34
CA ARG A 34 -12.18 9.89 -9.53
C ARG A 34 -12.19 10.31 -8.07
N ASP A 35 -13.33 10.22 -7.41
CA ASP A 35 -13.45 10.52 -6.00
C ASP A 35 -12.74 9.42 -5.20
N ARG A 36 -11.50 9.72 -4.82
CA ARG A 36 -10.67 8.79 -4.04
C ARG A 36 -11.33 8.42 -2.72
N GLN A 37 -12.07 9.34 -2.09
CA GLN A 37 -12.70 9.10 -0.79
C GLN A 37 -13.83 8.10 -0.92
N LYS A 38 -14.63 8.21 -1.99
CA LYS A 38 -15.67 7.25 -2.33
C LYS A 38 -15.11 5.85 -2.57
N ASP A 39 -13.99 5.76 -3.27
CA ASP A 39 -13.35 4.48 -3.57
C ASP A 39 -12.69 3.84 -2.35
N ILE A 40 -12.07 4.65 -1.49
CA ILE A 40 -11.54 4.20 -0.19
C ILE A 40 -12.68 3.63 0.65
N ALA A 41 -13.81 4.34 0.77
CA ALA A 41 -14.96 3.87 1.52
C ALA A 41 -15.55 2.58 0.92
N ALA A 42 -15.67 2.49 -0.40
CA ALA A 42 -16.17 1.30 -1.07
C ALA A 42 -15.25 0.08 -0.88
N LEU A 43 -13.92 0.29 -0.87
CA LEU A 43 -12.95 -0.76 -0.62
C LEU A 43 -13.00 -1.22 0.85
N GLN A 44 -13.04 -0.26 1.80
CA GLN A 44 -13.19 -0.55 3.22
C GLN A 44 -14.47 -1.35 3.51
N ALA A 45 -15.59 -0.99 2.89
CA ALA A 45 -16.85 -1.72 3.05
C ALA A 45 -16.76 -3.17 2.55
N LYS A 46 -16.05 -3.41 1.44
CA LYS A 46 -15.83 -4.76 0.90
C LYS A 46 -14.87 -5.58 1.76
N MET A 47 -13.76 -4.99 2.19
CA MET A 47 -12.75 -5.66 3.01
C MET A 47 -13.23 -5.92 4.44
N SER A 48 -14.10 -5.06 4.98
CA SER A 48 -14.66 -5.26 6.32
C SER A 48 -15.72 -6.36 6.37
N CYS A 49 -16.27 -6.78 5.22
CA CYS A 49 -17.30 -7.81 5.15
C CYS A 49 -16.73 -9.21 4.91
N GLU A 50 -15.79 -9.62 5.77
CA GLU A 50 -15.62 -11.04 6.13
C GLU A 50 -16.09 -11.33 7.56
N LEU A 51 -16.59 -10.33 8.28
CA LEU A 51 -17.24 -10.54 9.57
C LEU A 51 -18.36 -9.50 9.79
N ALA A 52 -19.54 -10.00 10.15
CA ALA A 52 -20.74 -9.26 10.54
C ALA A 52 -21.71 -8.85 9.42
N ALA A 53 -22.59 -9.81 9.16
CA ALA A 53 -23.99 -9.65 8.80
C ALA A 53 -24.65 -8.30 9.17
N ALA A 54 -25.53 -7.89 8.24
CA ALA A 54 -26.78 -7.16 8.45
C ALA A 54 -26.71 -5.71 8.98
N ALA A 55 -27.31 -4.84 8.17
CA ALA A 55 -27.60 -3.45 8.47
C ALA A 55 -28.30 -3.25 9.82
N ALA A 56 -27.79 -2.30 10.60
CA ALA A 56 -28.55 -1.56 11.61
C ALA A 56 -28.04 -0.11 11.67
N PRO A 57 -28.91 0.90 11.88
CA PRO A 57 -28.50 2.30 12.00
C PRO A 57 -27.73 2.52 13.31
N PRO A 58 -26.90 3.58 13.42
CA PRO A 58 -25.99 3.73 14.55
C PRO A 58 -26.76 4.05 15.83
N ALA A 59 -26.82 3.09 16.75
CA ALA A 59 -27.17 3.36 18.14
C ALA A 59 -26.08 4.22 18.78
N SER A 60 -26.49 5.18 19.61
CA SER A 60 -25.63 6.17 20.25
C SER A 60 -24.41 5.52 20.92
N ARG A 61 -23.21 5.95 20.50
CA ARG A 61 -21.93 5.56 21.08
C ARG A 61 -21.88 6.02 22.54
N ALA A 62 -22.14 5.08 23.46
CA ALA A 62 -21.76 5.25 24.87
C ALA A 62 -20.24 5.51 24.94
N PRO A 63 -19.75 6.30 25.91
CA PRO A 63 -18.32 6.50 26.07
C PRO A 63 -17.68 5.14 26.33
N ALA A 64 -16.74 4.75 25.46
CA ALA A 64 -15.89 3.61 25.70
C ALA A 64 -15.29 3.76 27.09
N GLY A 65 -15.52 2.77 27.96
CA GLY A 65 -14.87 2.71 29.26
C GLY A 65 -13.35 2.81 29.11
N PRO A 66 -12.61 3.11 30.18
CA PRO A 66 -11.15 3.20 30.11
C PRO A 66 -10.63 1.91 29.48
N ALA A 67 -10.01 2.06 28.31
CA ALA A 67 -9.34 0.95 27.65
C ALA A 67 -8.40 0.34 28.69
N GLU A 68 -8.64 -0.92 29.05
CA GLU A 68 -7.69 -1.66 29.89
C GLU A 68 -6.34 -1.51 29.22
N LYS A 69 -5.41 -0.86 29.92
CA LYS A 69 -4.02 -0.83 29.48
C LYS A 69 -3.62 -2.29 29.31
N PRO A 70 -3.17 -2.72 28.11
CA PRO A 70 -2.69 -4.08 27.97
C PRO A 70 -1.62 -4.27 29.05
N LYS A 71 -1.78 -5.34 29.85
CA LYS A 71 -0.80 -5.72 30.88
C LYS A 71 0.58 -5.60 30.25
N GLU A 72 1.49 -4.90 30.92
CA GLU A 72 2.89 -4.82 30.51
C GLU A 72 3.38 -6.26 30.31
N ALA A 73 3.56 -6.65 29.05
CA ALA A 73 4.07 -7.96 28.71
C ALA A 73 5.48 -8.09 29.29
N ASP A 74 5.84 -9.30 29.72
CA ASP A 74 7.20 -9.60 30.14
C ASP A 74 8.18 -9.09 29.06
N PRO A 75 9.14 -8.21 29.39
CA PRO A 75 10.10 -7.67 28.43
C PRO A 75 10.81 -8.74 27.60
N MET A 76 11.05 -9.93 28.17
CA MET A 76 11.63 -11.05 27.46
C MET A 76 10.68 -11.60 26.39
N ALA A 77 9.41 -11.83 26.75
CA ALA A 77 8.39 -12.31 25.84
C ALA A 77 8.13 -11.32 24.69
N GLN A 78 8.18 -10.01 24.98
CA GLN A 78 8.07 -8.97 23.96
C GLN A 78 9.22 -9.04 22.94
N LEU A 79 10.47 -9.15 23.40
CA LEU A 79 11.62 -9.24 22.51
C LEU A 79 11.60 -10.49 21.63
N LEU A 80 11.14 -11.62 22.15
CA LEU A 80 10.94 -12.84 21.36
C LEU A 80 9.90 -12.61 20.24
N GLY A 81 8.75 -12.02 20.57
CA GLY A 81 7.73 -11.71 19.58
C GLY A 81 8.23 -10.76 18.49
N GLU A 82 9.03 -9.75 18.86
CA GLU A 82 9.63 -8.86 17.86
C GLU A 82 10.63 -9.59 16.95
N ILE A 83 11.42 -10.52 17.48
CA ILE A 83 12.36 -11.32 16.65
C ILE A 83 11.58 -12.19 15.66
N GLU A 84 10.52 -12.86 16.12
CA GLU A 84 9.65 -13.70 15.29
C GLU A 84 8.98 -12.88 14.19
N GLU A 85 8.40 -11.71 14.52
CA GLU A 85 7.77 -10.82 13.53
C GLU A 85 8.75 -10.40 12.44
N ARG A 86 9.99 -10.05 12.82
CA ARG A 86 11.01 -9.64 11.83
C ARG A 86 11.49 -10.81 10.97
N ALA A 87 11.54 -12.02 11.52
CA ALA A 87 11.86 -13.23 10.77
C ALA A 87 10.75 -13.58 9.77
N GLU A 88 9.49 -13.54 10.19
CA GLU A 88 8.32 -13.78 9.34
C GLU A 88 8.20 -12.73 8.24
N TRP A 89 8.44 -11.47 8.56
CA TRP A 89 8.45 -10.39 7.58
C TRP A 89 9.52 -10.62 6.51
N LEU A 90 10.72 -11.06 6.90
CA LEU A 90 11.77 -11.37 5.94
C LEU A 90 11.41 -12.57 5.06
N ALA A 91 10.73 -13.58 5.62
CA ALA A 91 10.22 -14.72 4.85
C ALA A 91 9.18 -14.28 3.81
N ALA A 92 8.23 -13.42 4.18
CA ALA A 92 7.27 -12.83 3.25
C ALA A 92 7.95 -11.99 2.15
N MET A 93 9.02 -11.27 2.48
CA MET A 93 9.81 -10.55 1.48
C MET A 93 10.62 -11.50 0.57
N GLU A 94 10.99 -12.69 1.04
CA GLU A 94 11.68 -13.71 0.23
C GLU A 94 10.71 -14.33 -0.78
N GLU A 95 9.46 -14.58 -0.40
CA GLU A 95 8.38 -14.99 -1.32
C GLU A 95 8.11 -13.95 -2.40
N LEU A 96 8.20 -12.66 -2.06
CA LEU A 96 8.08 -11.55 -3.01
C LEU A 96 9.34 -11.33 -3.87
N GLY A 97 10.44 -12.05 -3.60
CA GLY A 97 11.73 -11.88 -4.28
C GLY A 97 12.46 -10.57 -3.93
N GLN A 98 12.04 -9.86 -2.88
CA GLN A 98 12.59 -8.58 -2.44
C GLN A 98 13.49 -8.69 -1.19
N ALA A 99 13.64 -9.87 -0.61
CA ALA A 99 14.43 -10.10 0.61
C ALA A 99 15.86 -9.57 0.54
N GLY A 100 16.49 -9.58 -0.64
CA GLY A 100 17.87 -9.10 -0.83
C GLY A 100 18.10 -7.65 -0.37
N GLN A 101 17.09 -6.79 -0.48
CA GLN A 101 17.18 -5.38 -0.08
C GLN A 101 17.17 -5.21 1.44
N TYR A 102 16.54 -6.16 2.15
CA TYR A 102 16.24 -6.00 3.57
C TYR A 102 17.01 -6.96 4.48
N ARG A 103 17.60 -8.03 3.92
CA ARG A 103 18.29 -9.09 4.67
C ARG A 103 19.29 -8.56 5.69
N GLN A 104 20.14 -7.61 5.29
CA GLN A 104 21.17 -7.02 6.17
C GLN A 104 20.56 -6.19 7.31
N GLN A 105 19.54 -5.39 7.00
CA GLN A 105 18.86 -4.56 7.99
C GLN A 105 18.14 -5.43 9.02
N ILE A 106 17.37 -6.42 8.55
CA ILE A 106 16.62 -7.34 9.42
C ILE A 106 17.56 -8.16 10.30
N GLN A 107 18.66 -8.68 9.76
CA GLN A 107 19.65 -9.41 10.54
C GLN A 107 20.27 -8.53 11.63
N THR A 108 20.58 -7.28 11.33
CA THR A 108 21.10 -6.32 12.33
C THR A 108 20.08 -6.08 13.44
N GLU A 109 18.81 -5.92 13.08
CA GLU A 109 17.71 -5.72 14.01
C GLU A 109 17.43 -6.92 14.91
N ILE A 110 17.53 -8.14 14.37
CA ILE A 110 17.42 -9.40 15.13
C ILE A 110 18.59 -9.50 16.11
N ASN A 111 19.83 -9.27 15.66
CA ASN A 111 21.01 -9.34 16.50
C ASN A 111 20.97 -8.34 17.65
N LEU A 112 20.45 -7.13 17.40
CA LEU A 112 20.28 -6.11 18.43
C LEU A 112 19.32 -6.58 19.52
N ARG A 113 18.19 -7.20 19.14
CA ARG A 113 17.19 -7.73 20.08
C ARG A 113 17.70 -8.93 20.86
N VAL A 114 18.42 -9.84 20.21
CA VAL A 114 19.11 -10.96 20.89
C VAL A 114 20.09 -10.43 21.95
N SER A 115 20.88 -9.41 21.61
CA SER A 115 21.80 -8.80 22.58
C SER A 115 21.08 -8.14 23.77
N GLN A 116 19.89 -7.55 23.53
CA GLN A 116 19.06 -7.00 24.59
C GLN A 116 18.51 -8.10 25.51
N MET A 117 18.04 -9.21 24.95
CA MET A 117 17.60 -10.37 25.72
C MET A 117 18.72 -10.92 26.60
N GLU A 118 19.93 -11.08 26.06
CA GLU A 118 21.09 -11.54 26.83
C GLU A 118 21.42 -10.60 28.00
N ARG A 119 21.28 -9.29 27.80
CA ARG A 119 21.49 -8.32 28.88
C ARG A 119 20.45 -8.48 29.98
N LEU A 120 19.17 -8.59 29.62
CA LEU A 120 18.08 -8.81 30.59
C LEU A 120 18.28 -10.13 31.36
N ALA A 121 18.71 -11.19 30.67
CA ALA A 121 19.02 -12.47 31.32
C ALA A 121 20.16 -12.33 32.36
N LYS A 122 21.22 -11.59 32.05
CA LYS A 122 22.34 -11.31 32.97
C LYS A 122 21.96 -10.37 34.13
N GLU A 123 20.93 -9.55 33.96
CA GLU A 123 20.40 -8.70 35.02
C GLU A 123 19.51 -9.50 35.96
N ALA A 124 18.69 -10.40 35.42
CA ALA A 124 17.86 -11.32 36.20
C ALA A 124 18.68 -12.31 37.03
N ASP A 125 19.82 -12.79 36.53
CA ASP A 125 20.74 -13.69 37.26
C ASP A 125 21.52 -12.99 38.39
N ARG A 126 21.62 -11.65 38.35
CA ARG A 126 22.33 -10.83 39.34
C ARG A 126 21.45 -10.29 40.46
N GLY A 127 20.12 -10.41 40.36
CA GLY A 127 19.15 -9.97 41.37
C GLY A 127 18.71 -11.11 42.27
#